data_AF-A0A3C1KN86-F1
#
_entry.id   AF-A0A3C1KN86-F1
#
_cell.length_a   1.000
_cell.length_b   1.000
_cell.length_c   1.000
_cell.angle_alpha   90.00
_cell.angle_beta   90.00
_cell.angle_gamma   90.00
#
_symmetry.space_group_name_H-M   'P 1'
#
loop_
_entity.id
_entity.type
_entity.pdbx_description
1 polymer ?
#
loop_
_entity_poly.entity_id
_entity_poly.type
_entity_poly.pdbx_seq_one_letter_code
_entity_poly.pdbx_strand_id
1 'polypeptide(L)'
;MYTANTMASAIEALGMSLPNSSAQEAVSRSKAEDCRQAGAAVLSLLERDIKPSDIMTRHAFENAIATVIALGGSTNAVLHLLAMAHAAQVELTLDDFVRVGERVPVLADLRPSG
;
A
#
# COMPACT_ATOMS: atom_id res chain seq x y z
N MET A 1 7.87 7.16 -9.34
CA MET A 1 6.83 6.20 -8.98
C MET A 1 6.65 5.15 -10.07
N TYR A 2 7.65 4.28 -10.24
CA TYR A 2 7.46 3.03 -10.99
C TYR A 2 6.75 2.00 -10.09
N THR A 3 6.47 0.80 -10.63
CA THR A 3 5.67 -0.23 -9.95
C THR A 3 6.18 -0.59 -8.56
N ALA A 4 7.49 -0.75 -8.36
CA ALA A 4 8.04 -1.12 -7.05
C ALA A 4 7.70 -0.09 -5.96
N ASN A 5 8.04 1.18 -6.17
CA ASN A 5 7.73 2.23 -5.20
C ASN A 5 6.22 2.46 -5.07
N THR A 6 5.46 2.33 -6.18
CA THR A 6 3.99 2.44 -6.16
C THR A 6 3.38 1.39 -5.23
N MET A 7 3.76 0.12 -5.39
CA MET A 7 3.25 -0.97 -4.57
C MET A 7 3.74 -0.89 -3.13
N ALA A 8 4.99 -0.50 -2.90
CA ALA A 8 5.49 -0.29 -1.54
C ALA A 8 4.64 0.75 -0.79
N SER A 9 4.38 1.91 -1.39
CA SER A 9 3.53 2.95 -0.79
C SER A 9 2.06 2.53 -0.67
N ALA A 10 1.53 1.81 -1.66
CA ALA A 10 0.16 1.28 -1.60
C ALA A 10 -0.02 0.26 -0.47
N ILE A 11 0.96 -0.63 -0.25
CA ILE A 11 0.95 -1.66 0.80
C ILE A 11 1.10 -1.03 2.20
N GLU A 12 1.87 0.05 2.32
CA GLU A 12 1.91 0.85 3.55
C GLU A 12 0.54 1.48 3.85
N ALA A 13 -0.10 2.10 2.84
CA ALA A 13 -1.45 2.66 2.98
C ALA A 13 -2.55 1.60 3.24
N LEU A 14 -2.33 0.38 2.76
CA LEU A 14 -3.19 -0.80 3.04
C LEU A 14 -3.05 -1.28 4.49
N GLY A 15 -2.02 -0.84 5.22
CA GLY A 15 -1.74 -1.26 6.60
C GLY A 15 -0.90 -2.53 6.72
N MET A 16 -0.31 -3.01 5.62
CA MET A 16 0.49 -4.24 5.56
C MET A 16 2.00 -4.00 5.66
N SER A 17 2.42 -2.74 5.87
CA SER A 17 3.80 -2.35 6.18
C SER A 17 3.80 -1.33 7.30
N LEU A 18 4.90 -1.28 8.06
CA LEU A 18 5.04 -0.29 9.13
C LEU A 18 5.10 1.13 8.55
N PRO A 19 4.65 2.14 9.31
CA PRO A 19 4.72 3.53 8.89
C PRO A 19 6.14 3.91 8.46
N ASN A 20 6.25 4.64 7.35
CA ASN A 20 7.47 5.08 6.71
C ASN A 20 8.34 3.96 6.09
N SER A 21 7.92 2.69 6.12
CA SER A 21 8.73 1.60 5.56
C SER A 21 8.96 1.75 4.05
N SER A 22 7.97 2.27 3.30
CA SER A 22 8.03 2.40 1.84
C SER A 22 8.94 3.52 1.32
N ALA A 23 9.23 4.52 2.16
CA ALA A 23 10.03 5.69 1.79
C ALA A 23 11.52 5.57 2.18
N GLN A 24 11.90 4.50 2.88
CA GLN A 24 13.27 4.29 3.33
C GLN A 24 14.19 3.83 2.19
N GLU A 25 15.41 4.37 2.16
CA GLU A 25 16.47 3.87 1.29
C GLU A 25 16.86 2.44 1.67
N ALA A 26 17.11 1.60 0.66
CA ALA A 26 17.42 0.18 0.87
C ALA A 26 18.68 -0.02 1.73
N VAL A 27 19.74 0.76 1.49
CA VAL A 27 21.00 0.69 2.26
C VAL A 27 21.01 1.80 3.29
N SER A 28 20.28 1.61 4.40
CA SER A 28 20.16 2.60 5.46
C SER A 28 20.04 1.97 6.84
N ARG A 29 20.41 2.73 7.88
CA ARG A 29 20.17 2.31 9.27
C ARG A 29 18.67 2.23 9.58
N SER A 30 17.87 3.11 8.97
CA SER A 30 16.41 3.08 9.10
C SER A 30 15.80 1.77 8.59
N LYS A 31 16.27 1.24 7.46
CA LYS A 31 15.78 -0.05 6.94
C LYS A 31 16.19 -1.22 7.83
N ALA A 32 17.39 -1.19 8.40
CA ALA A 32 17.82 -2.21 9.36
C ALA A 32 16.95 -2.20 10.63
N GLU A 33 16.57 -1.02 11.12
CA GLU A 33 15.68 -0.88 12.27
C GLU A 33 14.25 -1.31 11.94
N ASP A 34 13.73 -0.89 10.78
CA ASP A 34 12.42 -1.32 10.26
C ASP A 34 12.28 -2.85 10.22
N CYS A 35 13.32 -3.57 9.81
CA CYS A 35 13.34 -5.03 9.85
C CYS A 35 13.21 -5.60 11.28
N ARG A 36 13.84 -4.98 12.29
CA ARG A 36 13.68 -5.42 13.69
C ARG A 36 12.27 -5.13 14.19
N GLN A 37 11.75 -3.94 13.89
CA GLN A 37 10.40 -3.53 14.28
C GLN A 37 9.32 -4.39 13.63
N ALA A 38 9.50 -4.82 12.38
CA ALA A 38 8.59 -5.74 11.70
C ALA A 38 8.50 -7.09 12.44
N GLY A 39 9.62 -7.59 12.97
CA GLY A 39 9.65 -8.77 13.82
C GLY A 39 8.87 -8.60 15.13
N ALA A 40 9.01 -7.46 15.79
CA ALA A 40 8.21 -7.15 16.99
C ALA A 40 6.71 -7.00 16.66
N ALA A 41 6.39 -6.37 15.52
CA ALA A 41 5.02 -6.16 15.07
C ALA A 41 4.31 -7.48 14.80
N VAL A 42 4.94 -8.42 14.09
CA VAL A 42 4.31 -9.72 13.80
C VAL A 42 4.03 -10.53 15.07
N LEU A 43 4.91 -10.46 16.08
CA LEU A 43 4.65 -11.08 17.39
C LEU A 43 3.44 -10.46 18.08
N SER A 44 3.31 -9.13 18.07
CA SER A 44 2.14 -8.45 18.63
C SER A 44 0.84 -8.78 17.86
N LEU A 45 0.91 -8.93 16.54
CA LEU A 45 -0.24 -9.36 15.73
C LEU A 45 -0.67 -10.79 16.11
N LEU A 46 0.27 -11.70 16.33
CA LEU A 46 -0.02 -13.07 16.79
C LEU A 46 -0.66 -13.09 18.18
N GLU A 47 -0.12 -12.33 19.13
CA GLU A 47 -0.67 -12.22 20.49
C GLU A 47 -2.13 -11.70 20.50
N ARG A 48 -2.45 -10.83 19.54
CA ARG A 48 -3.77 -10.20 19.41
C ARG A 48 -4.68 -10.91 18.41
N ASP A 49 -4.22 -12.00 17.81
CA ASP A 49 -4.89 -12.73 16.73
C ASP A 49 -5.37 -11.83 15.57
N ILE A 50 -4.58 -10.81 15.23
CA ILE A 50 -4.85 -9.94 14.07
C ILE A 50 -4.28 -10.59 12.81
N LYS A 51 -5.16 -10.85 11.85
CA LYS A 51 -4.88 -11.52 10.59
C LYS A 51 -4.90 -10.55 9.42
N PRO A 52 -4.31 -10.91 8.26
CA PRO A 52 -4.39 -10.07 7.07
C PRO A 52 -5.83 -9.75 6.64
N SER A 53 -6.80 -10.65 6.89
CA SER A 53 -8.24 -10.41 6.65
C SER A 53 -8.83 -9.29 7.50
N ASP A 54 -8.24 -9.02 8.66
CA ASP A 54 -8.69 -7.97 9.57
C ASP A 54 -8.12 -6.59 9.15
N ILE A 55 -7.06 -6.58 8.33
CA ILE A 55 -6.35 -5.39 7.86
C ILE A 55 -6.79 -5.02 6.45
N MET A 56 -6.72 -5.97 5.52
CA MET A 56 -6.96 -5.77 4.08
C MET A 56 -8.47 -5.74 3.78
N THR A 57 -9.18 -4.79 4.38
CA THR A 57 -10.62 -4.55 4.17
C THR A 57 -10.87 -3.74 2.90
N ARG A 58 -12.15 -3.63 2.48
CA ARG A 58 -12.54 -2.74 1.36
C ARG A 58 -12.02 -1.32 1.54
N HIS A 59 -12.14 -0.75 2.73
CA HIS A 59 -11.64 0.60 3.02
C HIS A 59 -10.11 0.70 2.95
N ALA A 60 -9.39 -0.35 3.35
CA ALA A 60 -7.94 -0.37 3.22
C ALA A 60 -7.51 -0.37 1.74
N PHE A 61 -8.21 -1.12 0.87
CA PHE A 61 -7.96 -1.06 -0.56
C PHE A 61 -8.29 0.31 -1.16
N GLU A 62 -9.37 0.97 -0.72
CA GLU A 62 -9.69 2.35 -1.13
C GLU A 62 -8.60 3.34 -0.70
N ASN A 63 -8.03 3.19 0.51
CA ASN A 63 -6.89 3.98 0.95
C ASN A 63 -5.67 3.76 0.05
N ALA A 64 -5.36 2.50 -0.27
CA ALA A 64 -4.25 2.16 -1.16
C ALA A 64 -4.43 2.78 -2.56
N ILE A 65 -5.65 2.72 -3.12
CA ILE A 65 -5.97 3.34 -4.41
C ILE A 65 -5.78 4.86 -4.34
N ALA A 66 -6.31 5.51 -3.30
CA ALA A 66 -6.15 6.96 -3.10
C ALA A 66 -4.66 7.35 -3.03
N THR A 67 -3.84 6.59 -2.30
CA THR A 67 -2.38 6.82 -2.23
C THR A 67 -1.71 6.64 -3.60
N VAL A 68 -2.06 5.60 -4.36
CA VAL A 68 -1.53 5.40 -5.72
C VAL A 68 -1.82 6.60 -6.61
N ILE A 69 -3.06 7.12 -6.60
CA ILE A 69 -3.45 8.28 -7.40
C ILE A 69 -2.73 9.55 -6.94
N ALA A 70 -2.72 9.83 -5.64
CA ALA A 70 -2.07 11.01 -5.07
C ALA A 70 -0.58 11.07 -5.42
N LEU A 71 0.08 9.91 -5.55
CA LEU A 71 1.49 9.79 -5.89
C LEU A 71 1.79 9.70 -7.40
N GLY A 72 0.78 9.73 -8.27
CA GLY A 72 0.96 9.51 -9.71
C GLY A 72 1.56 8.13 -10.02
N GLY A 73 1.08 7.10 -9.31
CA GLY A 73 1.62 5.75 -9.35
C GLY A 73 1.42 4.99 -10.66
N SER A 74 2.17 3.89 -10.80
CA SER A 74 2.13 3.00 -11.96
C SER A 74 0.74 2.37 -12.18
N THR A 75 0.30 2.29 -13.44
CA THR A 75 -0.93 1.57 -13.83
C THR A 75 -0.90 0.08 -13.47
N ASN A 76 0.28 -0.53 -13.32
CA ASN A 76 0.40 -1.91 -12.83
C ASN A 76 -0.17 -2.10 -11.40
N ALA A 77 -0.30 -1.03 -10.61
CA ALA A 77 -0.93 -1.10 -9.31
C ALA A 77 -2.39 -1.55 -9.40
N VAL A 78 -3.09 -1.24 -10.50
CA VAL A 78 -4.46 -1.72 -10.74
C VAL A 78 -4.49 -3.25 -10.75
N LEU A 79 -3.60 -3.88 -11.52
CA LEU A 79 -3.51 -5.34 -11.63
C LEU A 79 -3.19 -5.99 -10.28
N HIS A 80 -2.20 -5.43 -9.57
CA HIS A 80 -1.75 -6.00 -8.30
C HIS A 80 -2.78 -5.82 -7.18
N LEU A 81 -3.41 -4.65 -7.06
CA LEU A 81 -4.43 -4.42 -6.03
C LEU A 81 -5.69 -5.26 -6.28
N LEU A 82 -6.12 -5.45 -7.53
CA LEU A 82 -7.21 -6.38 -7.86
C LEU A 82 -6.84 -7.83 -7.50
N ALA A 83 -5.63 -8.27 -7.81
CA ALA A 83 -5.16 -9.62 -7.47
C ALA A 83 -5.07 -9.83 -5.95
N MET A 84 -4.58 -8.83 -5.20
CA MET A 84 -4.52 -8.86 -3.74
C MET A 84 -5.91 -8.88 -3.12
N ALA A 85 -6.84 -8.05 -3.61
CA ALA A 85 -8.22 -8.02 -3.14
C ALA A 85 -8.90 -9.36 -3.37
N HIS A 86 -8.72 -9.97 -4.55
CA HIS A 86 -9.22 -11.31 -4.83
C HIS A 86 -8.67 -12.37 -3.86
N ALA A 87 -7.36 -12.35 -3.59
CA ALA A 87 -6.72 -13.27 -2.63
C ALA A 87 -7.22 -13.04 -1.19
N ALA A 88 -7.53 -11.80 -0.84
CA ALA A 88 -8.11 -11.41 0.45
C ALA A 88 -9.63 -11.60 0.52
N GLN A 89 -10.27 -12.10 -0.55
CA GLN A 89 -11.73 -12.25 -0.66
C GLN A 89 -12.50 -10.93 -0.47
N VAL A 90 -11.90 -9.81 -0.88
CA VAL A 90 -12.53 -8.50 -0.92
C VAL A 90 -12.93 -8.17 -2.36
N GLU A 91 -14.20 -7.79 -2.54
CA GLU A 91 -14.66 -7.30 -3.83
C GLU A 91 -13.97 -5.96 -4.13
N LEU A 92 -13.32 -5.88 -5.28
CA LEU A 92 -12.70 -4.67 -5.82
C LEU A 92 -12.79 -4.73 -7.34
N THR A 93 -13.22 -3.66 -7.98
CA THR A 93 -13.40 -3.60 -9.44
C THR A 93 -12.65 -2.44 -10.05
N LEU A 94 -12.60 -2.37 -11.39
CA LEU A 94 -12.03 -1.22 -12.09
C LEU A 94 -12.79 0.08 -11.80
N ASP A 95 -14.10 0.01 -11.57
CA ASP A 95 -14.93 1.18 -11.27
C ASP A 95 -14.55 1.84 -9.95
N ASP A 96 -13.99 1.08 -9.00
CA ASP A 96 -13.47 1.63 -7.75
C ASP A 96 -12.30 2.57 -7.97
N PHE A 97 -11.41 2.27 -8.93
CA PHE A 97 -10.29 3.14 -9.28
C PHE A 97 -10.79 4.45 -9.89
N VAL A 98 -11.81 4.39 -10.74
CA VAL A 98 -12.43 5.57 -11.34
C VAL A 98 -13.08 6.43 -10.25
N ARG A 99 -13.95 5.83 -9.42
CA ARG A 99 -14.67 6.53 -8.35
C ARG A 99 -13.75 7.20 -7.33
N VAL A 100 -12.65 6.54 -6.95
CA VAL A 100 -11.66 7.15 -6.04
C VAL A 100 -10.85 8.23 -6.77
N GLY A 101 -10.47 7.98 -8.03
CA GLY A 101 -9.74 8.93 -8.88
C GLY A 101 -10.45 10.26 -9.11
N GLU A 102 -11.78 10.26 -9.18
CA GLU A 102 -12.57 11.50 -9.31
C GLU A 102 -12.42 12.46 -8.12
N ARG A 103 -12.01 11.95 -6.95
CA ARG A 103 -11.98 12.71 -5.69
C ARG A 103 -10.56 12.98 -5.19
N VAL A 104 -9.56 12.29 -5.74
CA VAL A 104 -8.17 12.36 -5.27
C VAL A 104 -7.30 13.03 -6.33
N PRO A 105 -6.80 14.26 -6.07
CA PRO A 105 -5.87 14.90 -6.99
C PRO A 105 -4.49 14.24 -6.93
N VAL A 106 -3.71 14.36 -8.01
CA VAL A 106 -2.27 14.08 -7.98
C VAL A 106 -1.59 15.18 -7.18
N LEU A 107 -0.85 14.81 -6.14
CA LEU A 107 -0.19 15.73 -5.22
C LEU A 107 1.33 15.70 -5.32
N ALA A 108 1.91 14.62 -5.84
CA ALA A 108 3.35 14.41 -5.84
C ALA A 108 3.97 14.69 -7.21
N ASP A 109 5.01 15.54 -7.21
CA ASP A 109 5.86 15.80 -8.37
C ASP A 109 7.01 14.80 -8.40
N LEU A 110 6.75 13.62 -8.97
CA LEU A 110 7.66 12.49 -8.97
C LEU A 110 7.80 11.92 -10.38
N ARG A 111 9.04 11.65 -10.81
CA ARG A 111 9.32 10.85 -12.02
C ARG A 111 8.46 9.60 -12.05
N PRO A 112 7.98 9.10 -13.19
CA PRO A 112 8.35 9.51 -14.54
C PRO A 112 7.53 10.68 -15.11
N SER A 113 6.45 11.08 -14.45
CA SER A 113 5.56 12.16 -14.91
C SER A 113 6.05 13.55 -14.50
N GLY A 114 6.55 13.68 -13.27
CA GLY A 114 7.28 14.85 -12.78
C GLY A 114 8.78 14.82 -13.12
#